data_AF-A0A936F1Z7-F1
#
_entry.id   AF-A0A936F1Z7-F1
#
_cell.length_a   1.000
_cell.length_b   1.000
_cell.length_c   1.000
_cell.angle_alpha   90.00
_cell.angle_beta   90.00
_cell.angle_gamma   90.00
#
_symmetry.space_group_name_H-M   'P 1'
#
loop_
_entity.id
_entity.type
_entity.pdbx_description
1 polymer ?
#
loop_
_entity_poly.entity_id
_entity_poly.type
_entity_poly.pdbx_seq_one_letter_code
_entity_poly.pdbx_strand_id
1 'polypeptide(L)'
;MRKLGFLISGLLLSLTLACGGGSHTTPAPVPPAAAAGLAYTDPTGTGWRLVKDAHSTPTRLLLNLVGPAGLNTRGAGFNLQAPAAIRFGAFTESGFPIKDLGVYELWNTNPWPGDGSVAVGSDPLEPRLIAGGVKAGNVLTVGIFQKDRRASAKDSGQPLCQIALEYDSAANLKAGDAIPLGITKAKHMAEDIGAFAISPTLEMAAKANLVDMTIAVGSLRAN
;
A
#
# COMPACT_ATOMS: atom_id res chain seq x y z
N MET A 1 -65.64 -20.31 60.25
CA MET A 1 -66.52 -20.86 59.19
C MET A 1 -65.79 -22.01 58.49
N ARG A 2 -66.45 -23.18 58.41
CA ARG A 2 -66.40 -24.26 57.37
C ARG A 2 -65.09 -24.45 56.57
N LYS A 3 -64.39 -25.60 56.63
CA LYS A 3 -64.61 -26.95 56.01
C LYS A 3 -63.40 -27.25 55.09
N LEU A 4 -62.72 -28.39 55.23
CA LEU A 4 -62.87 -29.61 54.40
C LEU A 4 -62.61 -29.30 52.91
N GLY A 5 -61.48 -29.66 52.30
CA GLY A 5 -61.01 -31.01 51.99
C GLY A 5 -60.94 -31.14 50.45
N PHE A 6 -60.01 -31.93 49.91
CA PHE A 6 -60.23 -32.90 48.80
C PHE A 6 -58.88 -33.42 48.26
N LEU A 7 -58.72 -34.75 48.40
CA LEU A 7 -57.85 -35.59 47.60
C LEU A 7 -58.32 -35.58 46.14
N ILE A 8 -57.40 -35.51 45.17
CA ILE A 8 -57.57 -36.17 43.87
C ILE A 8 -56.26 -36.86 43.50
N SER A 9 -56.34 -38.18 43.48
CA SER A 9 -55.40 -39.12 42.88
C SER A 9 -55.48 -39.02 41.36
N GLY A 10 -54.35 -38.90 40.67
CA GLY A 10 -54.28 -38.77 39.22
C GLY A 10 -53.03 -39.45 38.67
N LEU A 11 -53.14 -40.77 38.49
CA LEU A 11 -52.21 -41.66 37.80
C LEU A 11 -52.05 -41.23 36.33
N LEU A 12 -50.82 -41.01 35.85
CA LEU A 12 -50.48 -41.19 34.43
C LEU A 12 -48.97 -41.45 34.25
N LEU A 13 -48.71 -42.67 33.82
CA LEU A 13 -47.44 -43.26 33.48
C LEU A 13 -47.17 -42.97 31.99
N SER A 14 -46.09 -42.27 31.66
CA SER A 14 -45.57 -42.19 30.29
C SER A 14 -44.06 -42.39 30.29
N LEU A 15 -43.63 -43.61 30.00
CA LEU A 15 -42.25 -43.91 29.65
C LEU A 15 -41.95 -43.32 28.27
N THR A 16 -40.93 -42.47 28.18
CA THR A 16 -40.13 -42.34 26.96
C THR A 16 -38.65 -42.49 27.30
N LEU A 17 -38.15 -43.71 27.09
CA LEU A 17 -36.75 -43.93 26.80
C LEU A 17 -36.44 -43.23 25.47
N ALA A 18 -35.58 -42.22 25.52
CA ALA A 18 -34.84 -41.75 24.34
C ALA A 18 -33.39 -41.47 24.76
N CYS A 19 -32.66 -42.55 25.07
CA CYS A 19 -31.20 -42.55 25.13
C CYS A 19 -30.68 -42.59 23.69
N GLY A 20 -30.67 -41.44 23.04
CA GLY A 20 -30.06 -41.22 21.73
C GLY A 20 -28.76 -40.45 21.88
N GLY A 21 -27.79 -41.04 22.59
CA GLY A 21 -26.42 -40.52 22.69
C GLY A 21 -25.68 -40.70 21.36
N GLY A 22 -26.09 -39.96 20.35
CA GLY A 22 -25.33 -39.80 19.12
C GLY A 22 -24.14 -38.90 19.43
N SER A 23 -22.99 -39.50 19.71
CA SER A 23 -21.70 -38.82 19.71
C SER A 23 -21.45 -38.27 18.31
N HIS A 24 -22.00 -37.08 18.02
CA HIS A 24 -21.51 -36.25 16.93
C HIS A 24 -20.10 -35.83 17.33
N THR A 25 -19.12 -36.66 16.97
CA THR A 25 -17.73 -36.22 16.87
C THR A 25 -17.73 -35.15 15.78
N THR A 26 -17.88 -33.88 16.17
CA THR A 26 -17.57 -32.76 15.30
C THR A 26 -16.15 -33.02 14.78
N PRO A 27 -15.93 -33.15 13.45
CA PRO A 27 -14.59 -33.29 12.93
C PRO A 27 -13.74 -32.15 13.47
N ALA A 28 -12.54 -32.45 13.92
CA ALA A 28 -11.61 -31.41 14.33
C ALA A 28 -11.49 -30.38 13.20
N PRO A 29 -11.51 -29.06 13.49
CA PRO A 29 -11.37 -28.04 12.47
C PRO A 29 -10.11 -28.34 11.64
N VAL A 30 -10.27 -28.43 10.32
CA VAL A 30 -9.13 -28.60 9.41
C VAL A 30 -8.21 -27.39 9.61
N PRO A 31 -6.91 -27.58 9.88
CA PRO A 31 -5.98 -26.47 10.03
C PRO A 31 -6.01 -25.57 8.78
N PRO A 32 -5.94 -24.24 8.93
CA PRO A 32 -5.89 -23.34 7.79
C PRO A 32 -4.73 -23.71 6.86
N ALA A 33 -5.01 -23.75 5.55
CA ALA A 33 -4.00 -23.99 4.54
C ALA A 33 -2.88 -22.94 4.64
N ALA A 34 -1.65 -23.34 4.35
CA ALA A 34 -0.56 -22.38 4.19
C ALA A 34 -0.84 -21.48 2.98
N ALA A 35 -0.52 -20.20 3.08
CA ALA A 35 -0.61 -19.29 1.95
C ALA A 35 0.48 -19.60 0.91
N ALA A 36 0.11 -19.49 -0.36
CA ALA A 36 0.97 -19.64 -1.52
C ALA A 36 1.33 -18.29 -2.17
N GLY A 37 0.73 -17.18 -1.72
CA GLY A 37 0.97 -15.85 -2.25
C GLY A 37 0.16 -14.74 -1.59
N LEU A 38 -0.10 -13.69 -2.35
CA LEU A 38 -0.73 -12.44 -1.95
C LEU A 38 -1.97 -12.18 -2.80
N ALA A 39 -3.05 -11.75 -2.14
CA ALA A 39 -4.23 -11.19 -2.76
C ALA A 39 -4.42 -9.75 -2.29
N TYR A 40 -4.60 -8.83 -3.24
CA TYR A 40 -4.83 -7.42 -2.96
C TYR A 40 -6.12 -6.96 -3.61
N THR A 41 -6.93 -6.25 -2.84
CA THR A 41 -8.14 -5.57 -3.31
C THR A 41 -7.91 -4.08 -3.25
N ASP A 42 -8.06 -3.41 -4.38
CA ASP A 42 -7.84 -1.97 -4.50
C ASP A 42 -8.78 -1.16 -3.59
N PRO A 43 -8.33 0.00 -3.08
CA PRO A 43 -9.24 0.94 -2.42
C PRO A 43 -10.21 1.55 -3.44
N THR A 44 -11.45 1.83 -3.01
CA THR A 44 -12.54 2.30 -3.90
C THR A 44 -12.59 3.82 -4.10
N GLY A 45 -11.79 4.59 -3.37
CA GLY A 45 -11.77 6.05 -3.45
C GLY A 45 -11.04 6.59 -4.69
N THR A 46 -11.31 7.86 -5.03
CA THR A 46 -10.69 8.57 -6.16
C THR A 46 -9.49 9.44 -5.75
N GLY A 47 -9.14 9.45 -4.46
CA GLY A 47 -7.99 10.15 -3.93
C GLY A 47 -6.65 9.49 -4.28
N TRP A 48 -5.59 9.92 -3.59
CA TRP A 48 -4.31 9.23 -3.63
C TRP A 48 -4.45 7.81 -3.10
N ARG A 49 -3.90 6.84 -3.83
CA ARG A 49 -4.09 5.42 -3.55
C ARG A 49 -2.99 4.54 -4.13
N LEU A 50 -2.83 3.37 -3.53
CA LEU A 50 -2.05 2.28 -4.10
C LEU A 50 -2.99 1.31 -4.81
N VAL A 51 -2.82 1.14 -6.13
CA VAL A 51 -3.66 0.31 -6.99
C VAL A 51 -2.83 -0.85 -7.53
N LYS A 52 -3.39 -2.05 -7.54
CA LYS A 52 -2.76 -3.25 -8.10
C LYS A 52 -2.54 -3.08 -9.60
N ASP A 53 -1.34 -3.41 -10.04
CA ASP A 53 -1.02 -3.53 -11.45
C ASP A 53 -1.47 -4.90 -12.00
N ALA A 54 -1.93 -4.92 -13.25
CA ALA A 54 -2.40 -6.13 -13.93
C ALA A 54 -1.33 -7.22 -14.08
N HIS A 55 -0.04 -6.85 -14.05
CA HIS A 55 1.09 -7.78 -14.15
C HIS A 55 1.49 -8.41 -12.80
N SER A 56 0.75 -8.13 -11.73
CA SER A 56 0.97 -8.77 -10.42
C SER A 56 0.76 -10.28 -10.50
N THR A 57 1.63 -11.04 -9.85
CA THR A 57 1.52 -12.49 -9.67
C THR A 57 1.20 -12.82 -8.21
N PRO A 58 0.84 -14.07 -7.87
CA PRO A 58 0.62 -14.46 -6.47
C PRO A 58 1.83 -14.18 -5.56
N THR A 59 3.06 -14.35 -6.05
CA THR A 59 4.27 -14.15 -5.23
C THR A 59 4.89 -12.76 -5.35
N ARG A 60 4.47 -11.97 -6.34
CA ARG A 60 4.95 -10.60 -6.58
C ARG A 60 3.80 -9.67 -6.90
N LEU A 61 3.39 -8.90 -5.90
CA LEU A 61 2.37 -7.87 -6.02
C LEU A 61 3.01 -6.55 -6.46
N LEU A 62 2.50 -5.97 -7.54
CA LEU A 62 2.94 -4.67 -8.04
C LEU A 62 1.86 -3.63 -7.71
N LEU A 63 2.23 -2.58 -6.99
CA LEU A 63 1.35 -1.50 -6.59
C LEU A 63 1.77 -0.18 -7.24
N ASN A 64 0.87 0.43 -7.99
CA ASN A 64 1.04 1.74 -8.58
C ASN A 64 0.54 2.81 -7.63
N LEU A 65 1.34 3.86 -7.38
CA LEU A 65 0.84 5.09 -6.76
C LEU A 65 0.04 5.87 -7.81
N VAL A 66 -1.21 6.17 -7.50
CA VAL A 66 -2.12 6.95 -8.35
C VAL A 66 -2.77 8.04 -7.51
N GLY A 67 -2.74 9.27 -8.00
CA GLY A 67 -3.42 10.43 -7.42
C GLY A 67 -4.86 10.62 -7.92
N PRO A 68 -5.50 11.74 -7.52
CA PRO A 68 -6.75 12.19 -8.11
C PRO A 68 -6.57 12.59 -9.58
N ALA A 69 -7.48 12.15 -10.45
CA ALA A 69 -7.48 12.56 -11.85
C ALA A 69 -7.71 14.07 -12.02
N GLY A 70 -6.94 14.70 -12.90
CA GLY A 70 -6.98 16.13 -13.15
C GLY A 70 -6.25 16.97 -12.10
N LEU A 71 -5.69 16.36 -11.05
CA LEU A 71 -4.82 17.07 -10.11
C LEU A 71 -3.40 17.09 -10.68
N ASN A 72 -3.01 18.24 -11.22
CA ASN A 72 -1.64 18.46 -11.66
C ASN A 72 -0.71 18.63 -10.44
N THR A 73 0.42 17.93 -10.48
CA THR A 73 1.44 17.95 -9.43
C THR A 73 2.83 17.86 -10.04
N ARG A 74 3.83 18.11 -9.20
CA ARG A 74 5.25 17.98 -9.58
C ARG A 74 5.95 16.84 -8.87
N GLY A 75 5.27 16.13 -7.99
CA GLY A 75 5.88 15.02 -7.29
C GLY A 75 5.07 14.49 -6.12
N ALA A 76 5.50 13.35 -5.63
CA ALA A 76 4.93 12.65 -4.50
C ALA A 76 6.06 11.99 -3.69
N GLY A 77 5.89 11.96 -2.37
CA GLY A 77 6.78 11.22 -1.49
C GLY A 77 6.02 10.62 -0.33
N PHE A 78 6.37 9.40 0.06
CA PHE A 78 5.66 8.68 1.11
C PHE A 78 6.53 7.61 1.76
N ASN A 79 6.07 7.15 2.92
CA ASN A 79 6.60 6.00 3.62
C ASN A 79 5.52 4.91 3.65
N LEU A 80 5.81 3.77 3.03
CA LEU A 80 4.99 2.57 3.09
C LEU A 80 5.63 1.56 4.05
N GLN A 81 4.92 1.25 5.12
CA GLN A 81 5.26 0.25 6.12
C GLN A 81 4.61 -1.08 5.74
N ALA A 82 5.40 -2.15 5.76
CA ALA A 82 4.92 -3.53 5.62
C ALA A 82 5.38 -4.39 6.82
N PRO A 83 4.66 -5.46 7.19
CA PRO A 83 5.11 -6.35 8.25
C PRO A 83 6.31 -7.18 7.79
N ALA A 84 7.02 -7.82 8.73
CA ALA A 84 8.23 -8.60 8.41
C ALA A 84 7.99 -9.75 7.41
N ALA A 85 6.76 -10.24 7.31
CA ALA A 85 6.33 -11.28 6.38
C ALA A 85 6.30 -10.84 4.89
N ILE A 86 6.50 -9.54 4.62
CA ILE A 86 6.47 -8.97 3.28
C ILE A 86 7.79 -8.29 2.99
N ARG A 87 8.38 -8.64 1.86
CA ARG A 87 9.61 -8.01 1.39
C ARG A 87 9.30 -6.99 0.32
N PHE A 88 9.99 -5.85 0.33
CA PHE A 88 10.01 -4.97 -0.85
C PHE A 88 10.96 -5.57 -1.91
N GLY A 89 10.41 -5.98 -3.04
CA GLY A 89 11.14 -6.59 -4.14
C GLY A 89 11.84 -5.53 -5.00
N ALA A 90 13.07 -5.79 -5.44
CA ALA A 90 13.76 -4.91 -6.38
C ALA A 90 13.24 -5.11 -7.82
N PHE A 91 13.25 -4.04 -8.62
CA PHE A 91 13.10 -4.12 -10.08
C PHE A 91 14.46 -4.42 -10.72
N THR A 92 14.48 -5.30 -11.71
CA THR A 92 15.71 -5.75 -12.37
C THR A 92 16.47 -4.64 -13.06
N GLU A 93 15.74 -3.65 -13.58
CA GLU A 93 16.26 -2.54 -14.38
C GLU A 93 16.90 -1.45 -13.52
N SER A 94 16.51 -1.34 -12.25
CA SER A 94 16.95 -0.27 -11.36
C SER A 94 17.70 -0.77 -10.12
N GLY A 95 17.51 -2.04 -9.72
CA GLY A 95 17.98 -2.57 -8.44
C GLY A 95 17.24 -1.99 -7.22
N PHE A 96 16.28 -1.08 -7.43
CA PHE A 96 15.51 -0.42 -6.37
C PHE A 96 14.13 -1.06 -6.21
N PRO A 97 13.51 -0.94 -5.02
CA PRO A 97 12.14 -1.41 -4.78
C PRO A 97 11.04 -0.51 -5.39
N ILE A 98 11.44 0.45 -6.22
CA ILE A 98 10.56 1.36 -6.94
C ILE A 98 10.96 1.45 -8.40
N LYS A 99 9.96 1.67 -9.25
CA LYS A 99 10.11 1.91 -10.68
C LYS A 99 9.38 3.19 -11.05
N ASP A 100 10.09 4.11 -11.69
CA ASP A 100 9.45 5.27 -12.34
C ASP A 100 8.62 4.78 -13.53
N LEU A 101 7.43 5.35 -13.69
CA LEU A 101 6.54 5.07 -14.82
C LEU A 101 6.54 6.20 -15.85
N GLY A 102 7.36 7.24 -15.63
CA GLY A 102 7.68 8.27 -16.62
C GLY A 102 6.73 9.45 -16.66
N VAL A 103 5.71 9.50 -15.79
CA VAL A 103 4.72 10.60 -15.76
C VAL A 103 5.38 11.94 -15.51
N TYR A 104 6.25 12.00 -14.50
CA TYR A 104 7.03 13.19 -14.16
C TYR A 104 8.30 13.34 -15.01
N GLU A 105 8.42 12.55 -16.09
CA GLU A 105 9.57 12.43 -17.01
C GLU A 105 10.90 12.53 -16.25
N LEU A 106 11.01 11.76 -15.16
CA LEU A 106 12.17 11.81 -14.28
C LEU A 106 13.37 11.25 -15.02
N TRP A 107 14.55 11.75 -14.67
CA TRP A 107 15.78 11.25 -15.24
C TRP A 107 16.48 10.42 -14.17
N ASN A 108 16.47 9.10 -14.36
CA ASN A 108 17.25 8.18 -13.54
C ASN A 108 18.73 8.30 -13.93
N THR A 109 19.38 9.37 -13.51
CA THR A 109 20.83 9.45 -13.58
C THR A 109 21.32 9.80 -12.19
N ASN A 110 22.37 9.09 -11.78
CA ASN A 110 23.23 9.52 -10.69
C ASN A 110 23.46 11.03 -10.90
N PRO A 111 23.02 11.92 -9.98
CA PRO A 111 23.18 13.36 -10.15
C PRO A 111 24.66 13.76 -10.19
N TRP A 112 25.58 12.81 -9.95
CA TRP A 112 27.02 12.97 -9.97
C TRP A 112 27.72 11.72 -10.51
N PRO A 113 27.67 11.42 -11.81
CA PRO A 113 28.49 10.35 -12.33
C PRO A 113 29.95 10.73 -12.05
N GLY A 114 30.69 9.83 -11.38
CA GLY A 114 32.04 10.09 -10.88
C GLY A 114 33.09 10.37 -11.98
N ASP A 115 32.65 10.38 -13.24
CA ASP A 115 33.41 10.74 -14.43
C ASP A 115 33.18 12.19 -14.89
N GLY A 116 32.33 12.96 -14.20
CA GLY A 116 32.02 14.35 -14.54
C GLY A 116 31.12 14.52 -15.78
N SER A 117 30.58 13.42 -16.33
CA SER A 117 29.65 13.49 -17.46
C SER A 117 28.27 13.92 -16.99
N VAL A 118 27.95 15.21 -17.08
CA VAL A 118 26.58 15.68 -16.85
C VAL A 118 25.68 15.01 -17.88
N ALA A 119 24.92 13.99 -17.48
CA ALA A 119 23.97 13.36 -18.37
C ALA A 119 23.02 14.44 -18.91
N VAL A 120 22.81 14.44 -20.22
CA VAL A 120 22.03 15.45 -20.94
C VAL A 120 20.71 15.72 -20.18
N GLY A 121 20.54 16.95 -19.65
CA GLY A 121 19.33 17.36 -18.92
C GLY A 121 19.43 17.42 -17.39
N SER A 122 20.54 17.04 -16.78
CA SER A 122 20.80 17.29 -15.34
C SER A 122 21.17 18.76 -15.12
N ASP A 123 20.19 19.66 -15.20
CA ASP A 123 20.37 21.01 -14.69
C ASP A 123 20.45 20.93 -13.15
N PRO A 124 21.62 21.15 -12.53
CA PRO A 124 21.77 21.05 -11.09
C PRO A 124 20.93 22.08 -10.33
N LEU A 125 20.48 23.15 -11.01
CA LEU A 125 19.62 24.17 -10.42
C LEU A 125 18.15 23.73 -10.33
N GLU A 126 17.73 22.77 -11.17
CA GLU A 126 16.34 22.38 -11.34
C GLU A 126 16.19 20.85 -11.52
N PRO A 127 16.42 20.07 -10.45
CA PRO A 127 16.53 18.61 -10.55
C PRO A 127 15.19 17.91 -10.78
N ARG A 128 15.23 16.80 -11.51
CA ARG A 128 14.16 15.79 -11.57
C ARG A 128 14.68 14.52 -10.93
N LEU A 129 14.08 14.10 -9.82
CA LEU A 129 14.61 13.09 -8.92
C LEU A 129 13.62 11.94 -8.73
N ILE A 130 14.15 10.72 -8.74
CA ILE A 130 13.56 9.56 -8.07
C ILE A 130 14.52 9.09 -6.97
N ALA A 131 14.00 8.83 -5.78
CA ALA A 131 14.74 8.26 -4.66
C ALA A 131 13.87 7.22 -3.95
N GLY A 132 14.45 6.06 -3.65
CA GLY A 132 13.74 4.95 -3.03
C GLY A 132 14.67 4.07 -2.22
N GLY A 133 14.23 3.65 -1.03
CA GLY A 133 14.99 2.71 -0.22
C GLY A 133 14.18 2.15 0.93
N VAL A 134 14.52 0.91 1.32
CA VAL A 134 13.93 0.26 2.50
C VAL A 134 14.80 0.58 3.71
N LYS A 135 14.19 1.12 4.76
CA LYS A 135 14.84 1.43 6.03
C LYS A 135 14.55 0.34 7.06
N ALA A 136 15.27 0.40 8.18
CA ALA A 136 15.00 -0.41 9.36
C ALA A 136 13.52 -0.33 9.76
N GLY A 137 12.99 -1.46 10.23
CA GLY A 137 11.56 -1.61 10.50
C GLY A 137 10.71 -1.93 9.28
N ASN A 138 11.30 -2.26 8.11
CA ASN A 138 10.59 -2.59 6.87
C ASN A 138 9.69 -1.47 6.34
N VAL A 139 10.29 -0.27 6.26
CA VAL A 139 9.65 0.94 5.72
C VAL A 139 10.29 1.29 4.39
N LEU A 140 9.52 1.23 3.31
CA LEU A 140 9.91 1.82 2.04
C LEU A 140 9.68 3.33 2.09
N THR A 141 10.74 4.13 1.95
CA THR A 141 10.65 5.57 1.70
C THR A 141 10.80 5.82 0.20
N VAL A 142 9.87 6.59 -0.37
CA VAL A 142 9.83 6.97 -1.79
C VAL A 142 9.77 8.48 -1.93
N GLY A 143 10.45 9.02 -2.93
CA GLY A 143 10.28 10.39 -3.40
C GLY A 143 10.46 10.46 -4.91
N ILE A 144 9.47 10.99 -5.62
CA ILE A 144 9.51 11.29 -7.05
C ILE A 144 9.18 12.77 -7.22
N PHE A 145 10.10 13.56 -7.77
CA PHE A 145 9.95 15.02 -7.85
C PHE A 145 10.55 15.58 -9.13
N GLN A 146 9.72 16.21 -9.94
CA GLN A 146 10.07 17.05 -11.08
C GLN A 146 10.13 18.50 -10.58
N LYS A 147 11.28 18.94 -10.07
CA LYS A 147 11.40 20.29 -9.51
C LYS A 147 11.63 21.37 -10.57
N ASP A 148 12.02 20.98 -11.79
CA ASP A 148 12.23 21.92 -12.89
C ASP A 148 11.01 22.80 -13.21
N ARG A 149 11.10 24.05 -12.78
CA ARG A 149 10.06 25.07 -12.96
C ARG A 149 9.73 25.38 -14.42
N ARG A 150 10.59 25.01 -15.36
CA ARG A 150 10.37 25.21 -16.80
C ARG A 150 9.50 24.12 -17.41
N ALA A 151 9.45 22.95 -16.79
CA ALA A 151 8.54 21.89 -17.23
C ALA A 151 7.13 22.13 -16.67
N SER A 152 6.11 21.65 -17.38
CA SER A 152 4.74 21.65 -16.88
C SER A 152 4.55 20.60 -15.78
N ALA A 153 3.71 20.93 -14.80
CA ALA A 153 3.19 19.95 -13.87
C ALA A 153 2.39 18.87 -14.62
N LYS A 154 2.27 17.69 -14.02
CA LYS A 154 1.72 16.49 -14.66
C LYS A 154 0.53 15.98 -13.87
N ASP A 155 -0.45 15.44 -14.59
CA ASP A 155 -1.64 14.86 -13.97
C ASP A 155 -1.26 13.67 -13.09
N SER A 156 -1.61 13.77 -11.80
CA SER A 156 -1.36 12.72 -10.81
C SER A 156 -2.31 11.52 -10.95
N GLY A 157 -3.38 11.61 -11.76
CA GLY A 157 -4.34 10.54 -12.00
C GLY A 157 -3.78 9.32 -12.75
N GLN A 158 -2.57 9.43 -13.30
CA GLN A 158 -1.86 8.31 -13.94
C GLN A 158 -1.00 7.55 -12.92
N PRO A 159 -0.67 6.27 -13.17
CA PRO A 159 0.35 5.54 -12.40
C PRO A 159 1.70 6.28 -12.39
N LEU A 160 2.11 6.79 -11.23
CA LEU A 160 3.30 7.64 -11.10
C LEU A 160 4.59 6.85 -10.88
N CYS A 161 4.52 5.90 -9.96
CA CYS A 161 5.59 4.94 -9.69
C CYS A 161 4.98 3.61 -9.30
N GLN A 162 5.73 2.55 -9.54
CA GLN A 162 5.37 1.19 -9.14
C GLN A 162 6.27 0.71 -7.99
N ILE A 163 5.67 -0.02 -7.07
CA ILE A 163 6.28 -0.64 -5.90
C ILE A 163 6.10 -2.14 -6.04
N ALA A 164 7.13 -2.94 -5.77
CA ALA A 164 7.01 -4.39 -5.71
C ALA A 164 6.99 -4.88 -4.26
N LEU A 165 5.98 -5.66 -3.92
CA LEU A 165 5.86 -6.44 -2.69
C LEU A 165 5.99 -7.92 -3.03
N GLU A 166 6.80 -8.64 -2.26
CA GLU A 166 7.04 -10.06 -2.46
C GLU A 166 6.63 -10.85 -1.22
N TYR A 167 6.02 -12.00 -1.47
CA TYR A 167 5.67 -12.96 -0.44
C TYR A 167 6.91 -13.67 0.08
N ASP A 168 7.14 -13.63 1.40
CA ASP A 168 8.13 -14.47 2.05
C ASP A 168 7.48 -15.77 2.52
N SER A 169 7.76 -16.89 1.85
CA SER A 169 7.24 -18.20 2.23
C SER A 169 7.74 -18.69 3.58
N ALA A 170 8.86 -18.14 4.08
CA ALA A 170 9.36 -18.44 5.43
C ALA A 170 8.50 -17.80 6.54
N ALA A 171 7.60 -16.85 6.19
CA ALA A 171 6.73 -16.19 7.14
C ALA A 171 5.58 -17.07 7.67
N ASN A 172 5.36 -18.25 7.08
CA ASN A 172 4.35 -19.23 7.51
C ASN A 172 2.92 -18.68 7.64
N LEU A 173 2.55 -17.69 6.81
CA LEU A 173 1.21 -17.11 6.79
C LEU A 173 0.16 -18.16 6.40
N LYS A 174 -1.03 -18.04 6.97
CA LYS A 174 -2.19 -18.87 6.61
C LYS A 174 -3.03 -18.15 5.56
N ALA A 175 -3.58 -18.92 4.62
CA ALA A 175 -4.48 -18.36 3.62
C ALA A 175 -5.64 -17.60 4.30
N GLY A 176 -5.89 -16.37 3.84
CA GLY A 176 -6.87 -15.45 4.39
C GLY A 176 -6.34 -14.47 5.43
N ASP A 177 -5.13 -14.70 5.99
CA ASP A 177 -4.52 -13.80 6.98
C ASP A 177 -4.44 -12.37 6.44
N ALA A 178 -4.89 -11.40 7.25
CA ALA A 178 -4.77 -10.00 6.91
C ALA A 178 -3.33 -9.52 7.10
N ILE A 179 -2.79 -8.81 6.11
CA ILE A 179 -1.41 -8.33 6.12
C ILE A 179 -1.46 -6.79 6.16
N PRO A 180 -1.21 -6.16 7.32
CA PRO A 180 -1.40 -4.72 7.47
C PRO A 180 -0.31 -3.93 6.75
N LEU A 181 -0.68 -3.25 5.67
CA LEU A 181 0.15 -2.20 5.06
C LEU A 181 -0.26 -0.84 5.64
N GLY A 182 0.71 0.05 5.84
CA GLY A 182 0.45 1.35 6.44
C GLY A 182 1.23 2.49 5.78
N ILE A 183 0.57 3.64 5.62
CA ILE A 183 1.23 4.87 5.19
C ILE A 183 1.54 5.69 6.44
N THR A 184 2.82 5.83 6.77
CA THR A 184 3.25 6.55 7.99
C THR A 184 3.54 8.04 7.74
N LYS A 185 3.77 8.40 6.48
CA LYS A 185 3.95 9.77 6.01
C LYS A 185 3.65 9.82 4.52
N ALA A 186 2.97 10.86 4.06
CA ALA A 186 2.77 11.09 2.64
C ALA A 186 2.60 12.59 2.36
N LYS A 187 3.27 13.06 1.32
CA LYS A 187 3.19 14.44 0.84
C LYS A 187 3.26 14.49 -0.68
N HIS A 188 2.69 15.52 -1.28
CA HIS A 188 2.89 15.84 -2.69
C HIS A 188 3.47 17.24 -2.86
N MET A 189 4.05 17.48 -4.03
CA MET A 189 4.45 18.80 -4.48
C MET A 189 3.37 19.34 -5.41
N ALA A 190 2.84 20.51 -5.08
CA ALA A 190 1.81 21.18 -5.86
C ALA A 190 2.31 21.56 -7.27
N GLU A 191 1.37 21.92 -8.14
CA GLU A 191 1.66 22.42 -9.50
C GLU A 191 2.50 23.71 -9.49
N ASP A 192 2.16 24.68 -8.64
CA ASP A 192 2.90 25.94 -8.52
C ASP A 192 3.99 25.83 -7.45
N ILE A 193 5.24 25.92 -7.88
CA ILE A 193 6.43 25.94 -7.02
C ILE A 193 7.24 27.24 -7.20
N GLY A 194 6.60 28.27 -7.73
CA GLY A 194 7.20 29.55 -8.11
C GLY A 194 7.79 29.54 -9.52
N ALA A 195 7.95 30.74 -10.09
CA ALA A 195 8.60 30.91 -11.38
C ALA A 195 10.10 30.60 -11.30
N PHE A 196 10.67 30.10 -12.39
CA PHE A 196 12.12 29.90 -12.50
C PHE A 196 12.84 31.25 -12.39
N ALA A 197 13.88 31.31 -11.56
CA ALA A 197 14.82 32.42 -11.50
C ALA A 197 16.23 31.86 -11.28
N ILE A 198 17.22 32.45 -11.96
CA ILE A 198 18.63 32.05 -11.84
C ILE A 198 19.14 32.28 -10.42
N SER A 199 18.64 33.33 -9.76
CA SER A 199 18.86 33.57 -8.33
C SER A 199 17.62 33.12 -7.54
N PRO A 200 17.76 32.20 -6.57
CA PRO A 200 16.64 31.75 -5.77
C PRO A 200 15.90 32.91 -5.12
N THR A 201 14.57 32.93 -5.26
CA THR A 201 13.71 33.96 -4.67
C THR A 201 12.99 33.43 -3.42
N LEU A 202 12.52 34.34 -2.56
CA LEU A 202 11.67 33.97 -1.42
C LEU A 202 10.35 33.34 -1.87
N GLU A 203 9.82 33.73 -3.04
CA GLU A 203 8.63 33.11 -3.62
C GLU A 203 8.89 31.64 -3.98
N MET A 204 10.03 31.33 -4.63
CA MET A 204 10.39 29.95 -4.94
C MET A 204 10.47 29.10 -3.67
N ALA A 205 11.06 29.62 -2.59
CA ALA A 205 11.14 28.92 -1.31
C ALA A 205 9.76 28.74 -0.66
N ALA A 206 8.90 29.77 -0.69
CA ALA A 206 7.57 29.73 -0.09
C ALA A 206 6.62 28.77 -0.81
N LYS A 207 6.78 28.61 -2.13
CA LYS A 207 5.92 27.74 -2.95
C LYS A 207 6.45 26.31 -3.12
N ALA A 208 7.76 26.07 -2.96
CA ALA A 208 8.34 24.73 -3.07
C ALA A 208 8.06 23.79 -1.87
N ASN A 209 7.00 24.06 -1.12
CA ASN A 209 6.62 23.28 0.05
C ASN A 209 5.89 21.99 -0.34
N LEU A 210 6.08 20.97 0.49
CA LEU A 210 5.39 19.69 0.35
C LEU A 210 4.09 19.71 1.17
N VAL A 211 2.97 19.47 0.50
CA VAL A 211 1.63 19.45 1.07
C VAL A 211 1.30 18.04 1.55
N ASP A 212 0.74 17.91 2.76
CA ASP A 212 0.30 16.62 3.28
C ASP A 212 -0.78 15.98 2.40
N MET A 213 -0.75 14.66 2.30
CA MET A 213 -1.77 13.88 1.62
C MET A 213 -2.03 12.57 2.35
N THR A 214 -3.20 12.00 2.12
CA THR A 214 -3.55 10.65 2.58
C THR A 214 -3.55 9.71 1.39
N ILE A 215 -2.73 8.66 1.45
CA ILE A 215 -2.73 7.59 0.45
C ILE A 215 -3.58 6.44 1.00
N ALA A 216 -4.67 6.13 0.32
CA ALA A 216 -5.47 4.95 0.62
C ALA A 216 -4.71 3.68 0.23
N VAL A 217 -4.65 2.72 1.15
CA VAL A 217 -4.12 1.38 0.88
C VAL A 217 -5.27 0.39 0.91
N GLY A 218 -5.28 -0.51 -0.05
CA GLY A 218 -6.25 -1.58 -0.19
C GLY A 218 -6.07 -2.69 0.85
N SER A 219 -6.90 -3.71 0.75
CA SER A 219 -6.80 -4.88 1.63
C SER A 219 -5.80 -5.87 1.05
N LEU A 220 -4.69 -6.11 1.76
CA LEU A 220 -3.75 -7.19 1.46
C LEU A 220 -4.03 -8.42 2.34
N ARG A 221 -4.10 -9.59 1.72
CA ARG A 221 -4.26 -10.88 2.39
C ARG A 221 -3.27 -11.91 1.86
N ALA A 222 -2.91 -12.85 2.71
CA ALA A 222 -2.23 -14.06 2.27
C ALA A 222 -3.24 -14.95 1.51
N ASN A 223 -2.82 -15.56 0.41
CA ASN A 223 -3.68 -16.40 -0.45
C ASN A 223 -3.04 -17.76 -0.68
#